data_AF-A0AAW5UQL0-F1
#
_entry.id   AF-A0AAW5UQL0-F1
#
_cell.length_a   1.000
_cell.length_b   1.000
_cell.length_c   1.000
_cell.angle_alpha   90.00
_cell.angle_beta   90.00
_cell.angle_gamma   90.00
#
_symmetry.space_group_name_H-M   'P 1'
#
loop_
_entity.id
_entity.type
_entity.pdbx_description
1 polymer ?
#
loop_
_entity_poly.entity_id
_entity_poly.type
_entity_poly.pdbx_seq_one_letter_code
_entity_poly.pdbx_strand_id
1 'polypeptide(L)'
;MNTPADIRTRIRYIEEVGTLLDQMVNEEIVSLKDIENEFPITYVTIRKLRKIDHTTSFETIRKTGYIIGHYLHVKHVEFNNCKGKLRISEDKLILLNRLQNKFEEIYGLQAIIVKEMIDKKDDIRKFLNEK
;
A
#
# COMPACT_ATOMS: atom_id res chain seq x y z
N MET A 1 15.36 -22.62 -3.45
CA MET A 1 16.03 -22.42 -2.15
C MET A 1 16.37 -20.93 -2.09
N ASN A 2 15.86 -20.18 -1.11
CA ASN A 2 16.14 -18.74 -1.01
C ASN A 2 17.57 -18.54 -0.52
N THR A 3 18.34 -17.69 -1.19
CA THR A 3 19.69 -17.34 -0.73
C THR A 3 19.62 -16.52 0.57
N PRO A 4 20.71 -16.43 1.35
CA PRO A 4 20.76 -15.52 2.49
C PRO A 4 20.43 -14.06 2.11
N ALA A 5 20.80 -13.63 0.90
CA ALA A 5 20.46 -12.32 0.36
C ALA A 5 18.94 -12.17 0.17
N ASP A 6 18.28 -13.15 -0.44
CA ASP A 6 16.82 -13.14 -0.62
C ASP A 6 16.07 -13.08 0.71
N ILE A 7 16.54 -13.84 1.72
CA ILE A 7 15.96 -13.84 3.06
C ILE A 7 16.10 -12.45 3.70
N ARG A 8 17.29 -11.85 3.65
CA ARG A 8 17.54 -10.53 4.23
C ARG A 8 16.71 -9.45 3.54
N THR A 9 16.65 -9.46 2.21
CA THR A 9 15.83 -8.53 1.42
C THR A 9 14.35 -8.68 1.76
N ARG A 10 13.85 -9.92 1.84
CA ARG A 10 12.45 -10.18 2.20
C ARG A 10 12.11 -9.65 3.58
N ILE A 11 12.95 -9.90 4.58
CA ILE A 11 12.74 -9.40 5.95
C ILE A 11 12.66 -7.87 5.94
N ARG A 12 13.59 -7.20 5.25
CA ARG A 12 13.57 -5.73 5.15
C ARG A 12 12.29 -5.21 4.50
N TYR A 13 11.81 -5.86 3.44
CA TYR A 13 10.52 -5.53 2.84
C TYR A 13 9.36 -5.71 3.83
N ILE A 14 9.35 -6.80 4.61
CA ILE A 14 8.29 -7.05 5.61
C ILE A 14 8.27 -5.93 6.66
N GLU A 15 9.44 -5.51 7.15
CA GLU A 15 9.57 -4.42 8.12
C GLU A 15 9.05 -3.10 7.55
N GLU A 16 9.50 -2.70 6.35
CA GLU A 16 9.13 -1.41 5.76
C GLU A 16 7.66 -1.36 5.32
N VAL A 17 7.19 -2.41 4.64
CA VAL A 17 5.81 -2.50 4.15
C VAL A 17 4.83 -2.70 5.31
N GLY A 18 5.18 -3.55 6.28
CA GLY A 18 4.38 -3.75 7.49
C GLY A 18 4.20 -2.46 8.26
N THR A 19 5.28 -1.69 8.44
CA THR A 19 5.24 -0.38 9.11
C THR A 19 4.41 0.64 8.33
N LEU A 20 4.61 0.74 7.02
CA LEU A 20 3.84 1.67 6.17
C LEU A 20 2.35 1.36 6.22
N LEU A 21 1.98 0.07 6.08
CA LEU A 21 0.59 -0.35 6.11
C LEU A 21 -0.05 -0.14 7.48
N ASP A 22 0.69 -0.39 8.57
CA ASP A 22 0.20 -0.13 9.92
C ASP A 22 -0.10 1.35 10.14
N GLN A 23 0.80 2.24 9.69
CA GLN A 23 0.59 3.68 9.72
C GLN A 23 -0.65 4.09 8.92
N MET A 24 -0.81 3.60 7.69
CA MET A 24 -2.01 3.91 6.88
C MET A 24 -3.31 3.50 7.57
N VAL A 25 -3.32 2.36 8.27
CA VAL A 25 -4.51 1.92 9.02
C VAL A 25 -4.74 2.78 10.25
N ASN A 26 -3.70 3.09 11.02
CA ASN A 26 -3.82 3.91 12.24
C ASN A 26 -4.25 5.35 11.93
N GLU A 27 -3.85 5.87 10.77
CA GLU A 27 -4.19 7.21 10.30
C GLU A 27 -5.50 7.25 9.48
N GLU A 28 -6.25 6.13 9.47
CA GLU A 28 -7.55 5.99 8.82
C GLU A 28 -7.52 6.29 7.30
N ILE A 29 -6.37 6.07 6.66
CA ILE A 29 -6.21 6.15 5.20
C ILE A 29 -6.91 4.96 4.53
N VAL A 30 -6.85 3.79 5.17
CA VAL A 30 -7.47 2.54 4.71
C VAL A 30 -7.94 1.71 5.90
N SER A 31 -9.05 0.96 5.75
CA SER A 31 -9.45 -0.05 6.73
C SER A 31 -9.10 -1.46 6.25
N LEU A 32 -8.79 -2.37 7.19
CA LEU A 32 -8.51 -3.77 6.85
C LEU A 32 -9.69 -4.46 6.17
N LYS A 33 -10.91 -4.04 6.51
CA LYS A 33 -12.15 -4.57 5.95
C LYS A 33 -12.30 -4.17 4.48
N ASP A 34 -11.97 -2.93 4.14
CA ASP A 34 -12.04 -2.47 2.74
C ASP A 34 -11.03 -3.23 1.88
N ILE A 35 -9.81 -3.43 2.39
CA ILE A 35 -8.79 -4.20 1.66
C ILE A 35 -9.28 -5.62 1.37
N GLU A 36 -9.80 -6.33 2.37
CA GLU A 36 -10.28 -7.72 2.20
C GLU A 36 -11.49 -7.80 1.25
N ASN A 37 -12.35 -6.78 1.24
CA ASN A 37 -13.51 -6.75 0.34
C ASN A 37 -13.14 -6.43 -1.11
N GLU A 38 -12.13 -5.58 -1.33
CA GLU A 38 -11.79 -5.07 -2.65
C GLU A 38 -10.69 -5.85 -3.35
N PHE A 39 -9.84 -6.55 -2.60
CA PHE A 39 -8.65 -7.21 -3.11
C PHE A 39 -8.59 -8.69 -2.72
N PRO A 40 -7.97 -9.55 -3.54
CA PRO A 40 -7.83 -10.98 -3.28
C PRO A 40 -6.73 -11.26 -2.23
N ILE A 41 -6.86 -10.67 -1.05
CA ILE A 41 -5.96 -10.86 0.08
C ILE A 41 -6.78 -10.98 1.36
N THR A 42 -6.47 -12.00 2.16
CA THR A 42 -7.23 -12.25 3.39
C THR A 42 -6.85 -11.27 4.48
N TYR A 43 -7.80 -10.97 5.37
CA TYR A 43 -7.55 -10.20 6.59
C TYR A 43 -6.38 -10.77 7.41
N VAL A 44 -6.29 -12.10 7.51
CA VAL A 44 -5.21 -12.78 8.25
C VAL A 44 -3.85 -12.48 7.63
N THR A 45 -3.74 -12.51 6.31
CA THR A 45 -2.51 -12.20 5.58
C THR A 45 -2.07 -10.75 5.83
N ILE A 46 -3.00 -9.79 5.73
CA ILE A 46 -2.68 -8.38 5.98
C ILE A 46 -2.25 -8.17 7.43
N ARG A 47 -2.93 -8.80 8.38
CA ARG A 47 -2.62 -8.70 9.81
C ARG A 47 -1.23 -9.24 10.13
N LYS A 48 -0.83 -10.35 9.50
CA LYS A 48 0.52 -10.91 9.64
C LYS A 48 1.58 -9.91 9.17
N LEU A 49 1.37 -9.29 8.01
CA LEU A 49 2.28 -8.30 7.47
C LEU A 49 2.41 -7.07 8.39
N ARG A 50 1.29 -6.55 8.93
CA ARG A 50 1.29 -5.46 9.93
C ARG A 50 2.04 -5.82 11.21
N LYS A 51 1.98 -7.09 11.62
CA LYS A 51 2.73 -7.61 12.78
C LYS A 51 4.18 -7.98 12.46
N ILE A 52 4.66 -7.64 11.25
CA ILE A 52 6.02 -7.92 10.81
C ILE A 52 6.33 -9.44 10.88
N ASP A 53 5.36 -10.28 10.49
CA ASP A 53 5.55 -11.72 10.44
C ASP A 53 6.56 -12.08 9.35
N HIS A 54 7.76 -12.50 9.76
CA HIS A 54 8.89 -12.86 8.89
C HIS A 54 8.63 -14.10 8.02
N THR A 55 7.47 -14.75 8.12
CA THR A 55 7.05 -15.83 7.21
C THR A 55 6.36 -15.31 5.95
N THR A 56 6.07 -14.00 5.87
CA THR A 56 5.36 -13.40 4.73
C THR A 56 6.12 -13.56 3.41
N SER A 57 5.42 -13.96 2.35
CA SER A 57 6.02 -14.21 1.03
C SER A 57 6.28 -12.92 0.24
N PHE A 58 7.24 -12.96 -0.70
CA PHE A 58 7.44 -11.87 -1.67
C PHE A 58 6.20 -11.59 -2.51
N GLU A 59 5.42 -12.62 -2.84
CA GLU A 59 4.15 -12.42 -3.56
C GLU A 59 3.17 -11.56 -2.75
N THR A 60 3.06 -11.82 -1.44
CA THR A 60 2.20 -11.05 -0.54
C THR A 60 2.68 -9.60 -0.45
N ILE A 61 4.00 -9.40 -0.29
CA ILE A 61 4.63 -8.08 -0.28
C ILE A 61 4.28 -7.32 -1.57
N ARG A 62 4.53 -7.94 -2.74
CA ARG A 62 4.24 -7.35 -4.04
C ARG A 62 2.75 -6.99 -4.19
N LYS A 63 1.84 -7.91 -3.86
CA LYS A 63 0.39 -7.65 -3.90
C LYS A 63 0.02 -6.46 -3.01
N THR A 64 0.58 -6.38 -1.81
CA THR A 64 0.37 -5.28 -0.87
C THR A 64 0.83 -3.93 -1.45
N GLY A 65 1.91 -3.90 -2.24
CA GLY A 65 2.35 -2.68 -2.92
C GLY A 65 1.30 -2.07 -3.85
N TYR A 66 0.60 -2.89 -4.63
CA TYR A 66 -0.50 -2.42 -5.48
C TYR A 66 -1.67 -1.87 -4.66
N ILE A 67 -2.00 -2.52 -3.55
CA ILE A 67 -3.07 -2.11 -2.63
C ILE A 67 -2.74 -0.77 -1.98
N ILE A 68 -1.53 -0.63 -1.43
CA ILE A 68 -1.06 0.61 -0.80
C ILE A 68 -1.12 1.76 -1.80
N GLY A 69 -0.55 1.58 -3.00
CA GLY A 69 -0.54 2.63 -4.02
C GLY A 69 -1.95 3.02 -4.47
N HIS A 70 -2.88 2.06 -4.58
CA HIS A 70 -4.29 2.34 -4.87
C HIS A 70 -4.91 3.27 -3.82
N TYR A 71 -4.82 2.93 -2.53
CA TYR A 71 -5.45 3.73 -1.47
C TYR A 71 -4.79 5.09 -1.26
N LEU A 72 -3.47 5.19 -1.39
CA LEU A 72 -2.78 6.48 -1.36
C LEU A 72 -3.28 7.40 -2.47
N HIS A 73 -3.45 6.87 -3.69
CA HIS A 73 -4.00 7.64 -4.80
C HIS A 73 -5.46 8.07 -4.55
N VAL A 74 -6.33 7.14 -4.15
CA VAL A 74 -7.74 7.43 -3.84
C VAL A 74 -7.82 8.58 -2.82
N LYS A 75 -7.03 8.53 -1.75
CA LYS A 75 -7.00 9.60 -0.74
C LYS A 75 -6.43 10.91 -1.25
N HIS A 76 -5.41 10.89 -2.12
CA HIS A 76 -4.92 12.10 -2.77
C HIS A 76 -5.99 12.75 -3.67
N VAL A 77 -6.76 11.96 -4.42
CA VAL A 77 -7.86 12.47 -5.26
C VAL A 77 -9.02 13.01 -4.43
N GLU A 78 -9.46 12.26 -3.42
CA GLU A 78 -10.48 12.72 -2.45
C GLU A 78 -10.08 14.07 -1.84
N PHE A 79 -8.82 14.20 -1.44
CA PHE A 79 -8.29 15.45 -0.87
C PHE A 79 -8.31 16.59 -1.89
N ASN A 80 -7.79 16.37 -3.09
CA ASN A 80 -7.73 17.40 -4.14
C ASN A 80 -9.12 17.87 -4.57
N ASN A 81 -10.11 16.98 -4.62
CA ASN A 81 -11.50 17.32 -4.94
C ASN A 81 -12.23 18.04 -3.79
N CYS A 82 -11.79 17.82 -2.55
CA CYS A 82 -12.33 18.49 -1.36
C CYS A 82 -11.67 19.84 -1.05
N LYS A 83 -10.60 20.25 -1.77
CA LYS A 83 -9.99 21.58 -1.65
C LYS A 83 -11.07 22.66 -1.87
N GLY A 84 -11.52 23.26 -0.77
CA GLY A 84 -12.52 24.33 -0.75
C GLY A 84 -13.84 24.01 -0.04
N LYS A 85 -14.13 22.74 0.32
CA LYS A 85 -15.41 22.38 0.97
C LYS A 85 -15.33 22.03 2.46
N LEU A 86 -14.16 21.66 2.98
CA LEU A 86 -13.95 21.38 4.41
C LEU A 86 -12.50 21.68 4.78
N ARG A 87 -12.28 22.14 6.04
CA ARG A 87 -10.96 22.26 6.68
C ARG A 87 -10.31 20.87 6.77
N ILE A 88 -9.67 20.42 5.70
CA ILE A 88 -8.69 19.36 5.86
C ILE A 88 -7.42 20.05 6.37
N SER A 89 -6.90 19.61 7.52
CA SER A 89 -5.69 20.21 8.08
C SER A 89 -4.53 19.98 7.12
N GLU A 90 -3.69 21.01 6.97
CA GLU A 90 -2.43 20.94 6.23
C GLU A 90 -1.59 19.71 6.66
N ASP A 91 -1.70 19.33 7.94
CA ASP A 91 -1.10 18.13 8.53
C ASP A 91 -1.49 16.83 7.81
N LYS A 92 -2.75 16.66 7.39
CA LYS A 92 -3.16 15.44 6.66
C LYS A 92 -2.55 15.37 5.27
N LEU A 93 -2.36 16.51 4.61
CA LEU A 93 -1.68 16.54 3.31
C LEU A 93 -0.20 16.22 3.46
N ILE A 94 0.45 16.79 4.48
CA ILE A 94 1.85 16.49 4.81
C ILE A 94 2.02 15.01 5.10
N LEU A 95 1.09 14.42 5.88
CA LEU A 95 1.08 12.99 6.17
C LEU A 95 0.92 12.15 4.89
N LEU A 96 -0.06 12.46 4.04
CA LEU A 96 -0.28 11.72 2.79
C LEU A 96 0.95 11.77 1.88
N ASN A 97 1.56 12.95 1.69
CA ASN A 97 2.79 13.10 0.92
C ASN A 97 3.93 12.27 1.51
N ARG A 98 4.06 12.23 2.85
CA ARG A 98 5.08 11.42 3.53
C ARG A 98 4.86 9.93 3.28
N LEU A 99 3.62 9.46 3.37
CA LEU A 99 3.28 8.05 3.10
C LEU A 99 3.52 7.69 1.63
N GLN A 100 3.20 8.59 0.70
CA GLN A 100 3.47 8.44 -0.73
C GLN A 100 4.97 8.33 -1.02
N ASN A 101 5.79 9.23 -0.46
CA ASN A 101 7.24 9.17 -0.64
C ASN A 101 7.81 7.85 -0.11
N LYS A 102 7.37 7.40 1.07
CA LYS A 102 7.81 6.13 1.64
C LYS A 102 7.38 4.93 0.77
N PHE A 103 6.19 4.98 0.19
CA PHE A 103 5.74 3.97 -0.77
C PHE A 103 6.66 3.92 -2.01
N GLU A 104 6.99 5.07 -2.58
CA GLU A 104 7.88 5.18 -3.76
C GLU A 104 9.30 4.69 -3.46
N GLU A 105 9.84 5.00 -2.27
CA GLU A 105 11.15 4.51 -1.82
C GLU A 105 11.20 2.98 -1.71
N ILE A 106 10.14 2.35 -1.21
CA ILE A 106 10.08 0.89 -1.01
C ILE A 106 9.90 0.16 -2.34
N TYR A 107 9.00 0.67 -3.19
CA TYR A 107 8.49 -0.06 -4.35
C TYR A 107 9.10 0.39 -5.69
N GLY A 108 9.74 1.56 -5.75
CA GLY A 108 10.45 2.07 -6.92
C GLY A 108 9.65 1.91 -8.22
N LEU A 109 10.13 1.03 -9.11
CA LEU A 109 9.46 0.73 -10.38
C LEU A 109 8.00 0.28 -10.22
N GLN A 110 7.67 -0.48 -9.17
CA GLN A 110 6.28 -0.88 -8.95
C GLN A 110 5.39 0.32 -8.62
N ALA A 111 5.90 1.33 -7.92
CA ALA A 111 5.14 2.56 -7.66
C ALA A 111 4.86 3.34 -8.95
N ILE A 112 5.83 3.36 -9.87
CA ILE A 112 5.67 3.95 -11.21
C ILE A 112 4.57 3.20 -11.99
N ILE A 113 4.61 1.87 -12.01
CA ILE A 113 3.60 1.04 -12.69
C ILE A 113 2.20 1.31 -12.12
N VAL A 114 2.06 1.36 -10.79
CA VAL A 114 0.77 1.66 -10.15
C VAL A 114 0.24 3.03 -10.57
N LYS A 115 1.11 4.03 -10.62
CA LYS A 115 0.75 5.37 -11.10
C LYS A 115 0.30 5.36 -12.55
N GLU A 116 1.01 4.66 -13.44
CA GLU A 116 0.60 4.54 -14.85
C GLU A 116 -0.76 3.84 -15.01
N MET A 117 -1.02 2.78 -14.23
CA MET A 117 -2.32 2.09 -14.23
C MET A 117 -3.44 3.03 -13.80
N ILE A 118 -3.21 3.80 -12.75
CA ILE A 118 -4.14 4.84 -12.27
C ILE A 118 -4.42 5.88 -13.36
N ASP A 119 -3.37 6.40 -14.00
CA ASP A 119 -3.49 7.44 -15.03
C ASP A 119 -4.29 6.92 -16.25
N LYS A 120 -4.14 5.63 -16.57
CA LYS A 120 -4.92 4.93 -17.60
C LYS A 120 -6.34 4.55 -17.16
N LYS A 121 -6.69 4.75 -15.89
CA LYS A 121 -7.95 4.32 -15.26
C LYS A 121 -8.15 2.81 -15.28
N ASP A 122 -7.05 2.06 -15.21
CA ASP A 122 -7.08 0.60 -15.10
C ASP A 122 -7.59 0.19 -13.71
N ASP A 123 -8.35 -0.91 -13.68
CA ASP A 123 -8.82 -1.48 -12.43
C ASP A 123 -7.72 -2.36 -11.80
N ILE A 124 -6.94 -1.78 -10.88
CA ILE A 124 -5.87 -2.47 -10.14
C ILE A 124 -6.39 -3.74 -9.45
N ARG A 125 -7.67 -3.77 -9.03
CA ARG A 125 -8.25 -4.94 -8.35
C ARG A 125 -8.30 -6.14 -9.29
N LYS A 126 -8.62 -5.93 -10.57
CA LYS A 126 -8.64 -6.99 -11.60
C LYS A 126 -7.26 -7.55 -11.87
N PHE A 127 -6.25 -6.69 -11.93
CA PHE A 127 -4.86 -7.11 -12.18
C PHE A 127 -4.32 -8.08 -11.12
N LEU A 128 -4.80 -7.99 -9.88
CA LEU A 128 -4.42 -8.89 -8.79
C LEU A 128 -5.24 -10.19 -8.74
N ASN A 129 -6.36 -10.24 -9.46
CA ASN A 129 -7.30 -11.37 -9.51
C ASN A 129 -6.98 -12.37 -10.64
N GLU A 130 -6.13 -12.02 -11.60
CA GLU A 130 -5.77 -12.92 -12.70
C GLU A 130 -4.83 -14.04 -12.19
N LYS A 131 -5.29 -15.28 -12.34
CA LYS A 131 -4.51 -16.52 -12.14
C LYS A 131 -3.96 -17.00 -13.47
#